data_AF-A0A6G4TUA4-F1
#
_entry.id   AF-A0A6G4TUA4-F1
#
_cell.length_a   1.000
_cell.length_b   1.000
_cell.length_c   1.000
_cell.angle_alpha   90.00
_cell.angle_beta   90.00
_cell.angle_gamma   90.00
#
_symmetry.space_group_name_H-M   'P 1'
#
loop_
_entity.id
_entity.type
_entity.pdbx_description
1 polymer ?
#
loop_
_entity_poly.entity_id
_entity_poly.type
_entity_poly.pdbx_seq_one_letter_code
_entity_poly.pdbx_strand_id
1 'polypeptide(L)'
;MLRGNKIGLRARHDDDIPILRTELYDDVVNAARAEGAPWRPITPGSSDPRLVVDDKDAGKVPFSVVELETNTLVGTATFWGIDTHHRSAHIGLGLLPSTRGKGYGTDVVAVLCHYGFVVRGLHRLQIETLSDNVAMLRSAERNGFVREGVLRSATWVMGRFMDSVLLGLLAEDWKPDTTA
;
A
#
# COMPACT_ATOMS: atom_id res chain seq x y z
N MET A 1 9.50 11.27 -8.91
CA MET A 1 8.80 9.98 -9.11
C MET A 1 9.81 8.87 -8.88
N LEU A 2 9.49 7.91 -8.02
CA LEU A 2 10.25 6.67 -7.86
C LEU A 2 9.82 5.70 -8.96
N ARG A 3 10.74 4.90 -9.49
CA ARG A 3 10.48 4.00 -10.62
C ARG A 3 10.79 2.56 -10.22
N GLY A 4 9.88 1.66 -10.56
CA GLY A 4 10.10 0.22 -10.61
C GLY A 4 10.26 -0.23 -12.07
N ASN A 5 9.97 -1.51 -12.33
CA ASN A 5 10.09 -2.09 -13.67
C ASN A 5 8.92 -1.74 -14.59
N LYS A 6 7.71 -1.71 -14.05
CA LYS A 6 6.44 -1.47 -14.76
C LYS A 6 5.69 -0.25 -14.23
N ILE A 7 5.88 0.07 -12.96
CA ILE A 7 5.14 1.14 -12.26
C ILE A 7 6.06 2.26 -11.77
N GLY A 8 5.46 3.44 -11.56
CA GLY A 8 6.07 4.57 -10.88
C GLY A 8 5.23 5.02 -9.69
N LEU A 9 5.90 5.50 -8.63
CA LEU A 9 5.27 6.14 -7.48
C LEU A 9 5.53 7.64 -7.54
N ARG A 10 4.46 8.44 -7.56
CA ARG A 10 4.52 9.90 -7.57
C ARG A 10 3.60 10.50 -6.52
N ALA A 11 3.76 11.81 -6.28
CA ALA A 11 2.80 12.58 -5.52
C ALA A 11 1.40 12.43 -6.14
N ARG A 12 0.38 12.48 -5.30
CA ARG A 12 -1.01 12.47 -5.74
C ARG A 12 -1.34 13.79 -6.41
N HIS A 13 -2.05 13.73 -7.52
CA HIS A 13 -2.56 14.90 -8.23
C HIS A 13 -4.08 14.98 -8.04
N ASP A 14 -4.65 16.18 -8.21
CA ASP A 14 -6.09 16.39 -8.09
C ASP A 14 -6.89 15.52 -9.06
N ASP A 15 -6.36 15.29 -10.27
CA ASP A 15 -6.97 14.45 -11.30
C ASP A 15 -7.03 12.95 -10.91
N ASP A 16 -6.23 12.50 -9.94
CA ASP A 16 -6.29 11.13 -9.46
C ASP A 16 -7.50 10.90 -8.53
N ILE A 17 -7.97 11.95 -7.86
CA ILE A 17 -8.98 11.87 -6.79
C ILE A 17 -10.30 11.26 -7.29
N PRO A 18 -10.89 11.71 -8.42
CA PRO A 18 -12.14 11.14 -8.90
C PRO A 18 -12.01 9.65 -9.22
N ILE A 19 -10.90 9.24 -9.84
CA ILE A 19 -10.64 7.84 -10.21
C ILE A 19 -10.49 6.98 -8.95
N LEU A 20 -9.63 7.39 -8.02
CA LEU A 20 -9.43 6.64 -6.76
C LEU A 20 -10.73 6.56 -5.95
N ARG A 21 -11.51 7.64 -5.89
CA ARG A 21 -12.80 7.64 -5.19
C ARG A 21 -13.72 6.58 -5.78
N THR A 22 -14.02 6.68 -7.08
CA THR A 22 -15.01 5.84 -7.74
C THR A 22 -14.55 4.39 -7.88
N GLU A 23 -13.31 4.15 -8.28
CA GLU A 23 -12.85 2.80 -8.63
C GLU A 23 -12.20 2.03 -7.48
N LEU A 24 -11.82 2.69 -6.39
CA LEU A 24 -11.14 2.03 -5.26
C LEU A 24 -11.88 2.17 -3.94
N TYR A 25 -12.36 3.37 -3.60
CA TYR A 25 -12.90 3.68 -2.26
C TYR A 25 -14.42 3.60 -2.16
N ASP A 26 -15.16 3.76 -3.26
CA ASP A 26 -16.62 3.55 -3.33
C ASP A 26 -17.00 2.07 -3.52
N ASP A 27 -16.02 1.16 -3.52
CA ASP A 27 -16.24 -0.28 -3.45
C ASP A 27 -16.31 -0.73 -1.98
N VAL A 28 -17.54 -0.99 -1.51
CA VAL A 28 -17.83 -1.43 -0.13
C VAL A 28 -17.09 -2.72 0.22
N VAL A 29 -17.00 -3.67 -0.71
CA VAL A 29 -16.38 -4.97 -0.46
C VAL A 29 -14.87 -4.82 -0.36
N ASN A 30 -14.26 -4.01 -1.23
CA ASN A 30 -12.84 -3.70 -1.17
C ASN A 30 -12.51 -2.92 0.11
N ALA A 31 -13.30 -1.90 0.46
CA ALA A 31 -13.10 -1.10 1.67
C ALA A 31 -13.20 -1.96 2.94
N ALA A 32 -14.20 -2.83 3.04
CA ALA A 32 -14.37 -3.75 4.17
C ALA A 32 -13.22 -4.76 4.34
N ARG A 33 -12.33 -4.88 3.35
CA ARG A 33 -11.18 -5.80 3.36
C ARG A 33 -9.83 -5.09 3.49
N ALA A 34 -9.77 -3.79 3.20
CA ALA A 34 -8.53 -3.03 3.11
C ALA A 34 -8.43 -1.89 4.13
N GLU A 35 -9.56 -1.44 4.69
CA GLU A 35 -9.61 -0.28 5.57
C GLU A 35 -9.83 -0.68 7.03
N GLY A 36 -9.23 0.06 7.96
CA GLY A 36 -9.42 -0.14 9.40
C GLY A 36 -10.73 0.43 9.95
N ALA A 37 -11.47 1.20 9.14
CA ALA A 37 -12.73 1.82 9.53
C ALA A 37 -13.89 1.29 8.67
N PRO A 38 -15.12 1.20 9.22
CA PRO A 38 -16.29 0.82 8.44
C PRO A 38 -16.47 1.74 7.23
N TRP A 39 -16.82 1.15 6.08
CA TRP A 39 -17.20 1.94 4.92
C TRP A 39 -18.39 2.83 5.26
N ARG A 40 -18.36 4.06 4.76
CA ARG A 40 -19.46 5.02 4.86
C ARG A 40 -19.60 5.78 3.55
N PRO A 41 -20.82 6.18 3.18
CA PRO A 41 -20.99 7.10 2.06
C PRO A 41 -20.34 8.45 2.39
N ILE A 42 -19.64 9.02 1.41
CA ILE A 42 -18.99 10.32 1.53
C ILE A 42 -19.86 11.36 0.82
N THR A 43 -20.26 12.41 1.53
CA THR A 43 -21.08 13.49 0.97
C THR A 43 -20.33 14.18 -0.17
N PRO A 44 -20.98 14.48 -1.31
CA PRO A 44 -20.37 15.28 -2.38
C PRO A 44 -19.79 16.59 -1.84
N GLY A 45 -18.59 16.96 -2.26
CA GLY A 45 -17.88 18.16 -1.79
C GLY A 45 -17.20 18.03 -0.42
N SER A 46 -17.42 16.94 0.32
CA SER A 46 -16.65 16.67 1.55
C SER A 46 -15.26 16.11 1.26
N SER A 47 -14.31 16.48 2.12
CA SER A 47 -12.94 15.99 2.06
C SER A 47 -12.86 14.56 2.60
N ASP A 48 -12.23 13.68 1.83
CA ASP A 48 -11.83 12.36 2.29
C ASP A 48 -10.34 12.41 2.68
N PRO A 49 -9.98 12.19 3.96
CA PRO A 49 -8.58 12.24 4.40
C PRO A 49 -7.68 11.22 3.67
N ARG A 50 -8.25 10.20 3.03
CA ARG A 50 -7.49 9.23 2.21
C ARG A 50 -7.06 9.81 0.87
N LEU A 51 -7.78 10.83 0.37
CA LEU A 51 -7.64 11.41 -0.97
C LEU A 51 -7.05 12.83 -0.97
N VAL A 52 -6.75 13.40 0.20
CA VAL A 52 -6.16 14.74 0.30
C VAL A 52 -4.79 14.78 -0.40
N VAL A 53 -4.53 15.89 -1.08
CA VAL A 53 -3.21 16.28 -1.61
C VAL A 53 -2.61 17.29 -0.61
N ASP A 54 -2.09 16.77 0.50
CA ASP A 54 -1.41 17.57 1.54
C ASP A 54 -0.26 16.75 2.11
N ASP A 55 0.92 17.34 2.14
CA ASP A 55 2.17 16.71 2.59
C ASP A 55 2.53 17.09 4.05
N LYS A 56 1.61 17.76 4.77
CA LYS A 56 1.84 18.21 6.15
C LYS A 56 1.94 17.09 7.17
N ASP A 57 1.31 15.94 6.94
CA ASP A 57 1.39 14.80 7.86
C ASP A 57 2.67 14.00 7.62
N ALA A 58 3.74 14.34 8.34
CA ALA A 58 5.00 13.60 8.26
C ALA A 58 4.90 12.12 8.70
N GLY A 59 3.82 11.74 9.40
CA GLY A 59 3.55 10.38 9.87
C GLY A 59 2.99 9.45 8.78
N LYS A 60 2.60 10.01 7.63
CA LYS A 60 2.03 9.27 6.50
C LYS A 60 2.55 9.80 5.17
N VAL A 61 2.97 8.91 4.28
CA VAL A 61 3.42 9.31 2.93
C VAL A 61 2.59 8.58 1.89
N PRO A 62 1.55 9.23 1.32
CA PRO A 62 0.76 8.67 0.24
C PRO A 62 1.44 8.86 -1.12
N PHE A 63 1.24 7.91 -2.01
CA PHE A 63 1.67 7.93 -3.40
C PHE A 63 0.51 7.54 -4.33
N SER A 64 0.42 8.20 -5.47
CA SER A 64 -0.28 7.64 -6.63
C SER A 64 0.66 6.68 -7.36
N VAL A 65 0.12 5.52 -7.74
CA VAL A 65 0.83 4.52 -8.52
C VAL A 65 0.40 4.66 -9.98
N VAL A 66 1.35 4.81 -10.89
CA VAL A 66 1.11 4.91 -12.33
C VAL A 66 1.84 3.81 -13.09
N GLU A 67 1.28 3.34 -14.20
CA GLU A 67 2.01 2.52 -15.15
C GLU A 67 3.03 3.38 -15.92
N LEU A 68 4.28 2.93 -16.05
CA LEU A 68 5.34 3.73 -16.65
C LEU A 68 5.17 3.95 -18.15
N GLU A 69 4.64 2.97 -18.88
CA GLU A 69 4.48 3.03 -20.33
C GLU A 69 3.44 4.07 -20.75
N THR A 70 2.31 4.12 -20.04
CA THR A 70 1.15 4.93 -20.39
C THR A 70 0.95 6.15 -19.49
N ASN A 71 1.67 6.20 -18.36
CA ASN A 71 1.44 7.16 -17.27
C ASN A 71 0.00 7.12 -16.70
N THR A 72 -0.70 6.00 -16.90
CA THR A 72 -2.07 5.82 -16.40
C THR A 72 -2.06 5.49 -14.92
N LEU A 73 -2.98 6.08 -14.15
CA LEU A 73 -3.17 5.75 -12.74
C LEU A 73 -3.62 4.29 -12.59
N VAL A 74 -2.92 3.52 -11.76
CA VAL A 74 -3.23 2.12 -11.48
C VAL A 74 -3.53 1.85 -10.01
N GLY A 75 -3.35 2.83 -9.13
CA GLY A 75 -3.75 2.71 -7.73
C GLY A 75 -3.05 3.69 -6.79
N THR A 76 -2.95 3.29 -5.54
CA THR A 76 -2.35 4.04 -4.43
C THR A 76 -1.37 3.18 -3.68
N ALA A 77 -0.34 3.81 -3.12
CA ALA A 77 0.61 3.19 -2.20
C ALA A 77 0.84 4.14 -1.02
N THR A 78 1.17 3.64 0.16
CA THR A 78 1.29 4.49 1.34
C THR A 78 2.26 3.92 2.37
N PHE A 79 3.03 4.81 2.99
CA PHE A 79 3.69 4.57 4.28
C PHE A 79 2.85 5.17 5.41
N TRP A 80 2.75 4.48 6.54
CA TRP A 80 2.17 5.02 7.78
C TRP A 80 2.86 4.43 9.01
N GLY A 81 2.54 4.99 10.20
CA GLY A 81 3.15 4.53 11.45
C GLY A 81 4.67 4.68 11.44
N ILE A 82 5.16 5.75 10.80
CA ILE A 82 6.59 6.02 10.67
C ILE A 82 7.14 6.39 12.04
N ASP A 83 7.99 5.53 12.57
CA ASP A 83 8.75 5.76 13.78
C ASP A 83 10.19 6.12 13.41
N THR A 84 10.59 7.36 13.72
CA THR A 84 11.92 7.89 13.39
C THR A 84 12.98 7.45 14.40
N HIS A 85 12.59 7.08 15.61
CA HIS A 85 13.51 6.58 16.64
C HIS A 85 13.84 5.11 16.38
N HIS A 86 12.82 4.26 16.22
CA HIS A 86 12.96 2.84 15.93
C HIS A 86 13.22 2.56 14.44
N ARG A 87 13.14 3.60 13.59
CA ARG A 87 13.38 3.54 12.14
C ARG A 87 12.52 2.47 11.48
N SER A 88 11.22 2.50 11.74
CA SER A 88 10.27 1.53 11.19
C SER A 88 9.04 2.18 10.57
N ALA A 89 8.39 1.50 9.63
CA ALA A 89 7.10 1.93 9.11
C ALA A 89 6.26 0.75 8.60
N HIS A 90 4.95 0.97 8.51
CA HIS A 90 4.08 0.11 7.73
C HIS A 90 4.01 0.59 6.28
N ILE A 91 3.89 -0.35 5.35
CA ILE A 91 3.65 -0.09 3.94
C ILE A 91 2.42 -0.84 3.44
N GLY A 92 1.77 -0.28 2.43
CA GLY A 92 0.58 -0.87 1.85
C GLY A 92 0.23 -0.24 0.51
N LEU A 93 -0.65 -0.90 -0.22
CA LEU A 93 -1.10 -0.49 -1.54
C LEU A 93 -2.54 -0.93 -1.80
N GLY A 94 -3.20 -0.21 -2.70
CA GLY A 94 -4.48 -0.58 -3.28
C GLY A 94 -4.42 -0.37 -4.79
N LEU A 95 -4.64 -1.44 -5.56
CA LEU A 95 -4.68 -1.36 -7.03
C LEU A 95 -6.12 -1.32 -7.53
N LEU A 96 -6.34 -0.51 -8.56
CA LEU A 96 -7.62 -0.44 -9.27
C LEU A 96 -8.01 -1.84 -9.79
N PRO A 97 -9.27 -2.26 -9.68
CA PRO A 97 -9.70 -3.62 -10.05
C PRO A 97 -9.24 -4.08 -11.44
N SER A 98 -9.32 -3.18 -12.44
CA SER A 98 -8.94 -3.42 -13.84
C SER A 98 -7.43 -3.64 -14.07
N THR A 99 -6.60 -3.35 -13.08
CA THR A 99 -5.12 -3.38 -13.18
C THR A 99 -4.49 -4.55 -12.42
N ARG A 100 -5.29 -5.33 -11.69
CA ARG A 100 -4.83 -6.47 -10.90
C ARG A 100 -4.38 -7.63 -11.80
N GLY A 101 -3.53 -8.50 -11.26
CA GLY A 101 -3.01 -9.68 -11.98
C GLY A 101 -1.87 -9.42 -12.97
N LYS A 102 -1.45 -8.15 -13.17
CA LYS A 102 -0.39 -7.75 -14.12
C LYS A 102 1.02 -7.73 -13.53
N GLY A 103 1.16 -8.05 -12.25
CA GLY A 103 2.42 -8.01 -11.50
C GLY A 103 2.74 -6.67 -10.84
N TYR A 104 1.91 -5.64 -11.02
CA TYR A 104 2.14 -4.31 -10.43
C TYR A 104 2.24 -4.33 -8.91
N GLY A 105 1.49 -5.19 -8.21
CA GLY A 105 1.53 -5.23 -6.74
C GLY A 105 2.90 -5.63 -6.20
N THR A 106 3.57 -6.58 -6.85
CA THR A 106 4.94 -6.99 -6.49
C THR A 106 5.94 -5.86 -6.76
N ASP A 107 5.80 -5.18 -7.90
CA ASP A 107 6.67 -4.08 -8.31
C ASP A 107 6.49 -2.84 -7.40
N VAL A 108 5.26 -2.51 -7.00
CA VAL A 108 4.98 -1.46 -6.01
C VAL A 108 5.67 -1.76 -4.68
N VAL A 109 5.57 -2.99 -4.18
CA VAL A 109 6.24 -3.37 -2.91
C VAL A 109 7.76 -3.21 -3.04
N ALA A 110 8.36 -3.57 -4.18
CA ALA A 110 9.79 -3.39 -4.43
C ALA A 110 10.20 -1.91 -4.36
N VAL A 111 9.44 -1.02 -5.01
CA VAL A 111 9.71 0.42 -4.99
C VAL A 111 9.53 1.01 -3.59
N LEU A 112 8.52 0.56 -2.84
CA LEU A 112 8.34 0.97 -1.44
C LEU A 112 9.50 0.50 -0.57
N CYS A 113 10.03 -0.71 -0.77
CA CYS A 113 11.21 -1.20 -0.05
C CYS A 113 12.43 -0.31 -0.32
N HIS A 114 12.68 0.01 -1.60
CA HIS A 114 13.76 0.91 -1.98
C HIS A 114 13.61 2.28 -1.30
N TYR A 115 12.41 2.87 -1.35
CA TYR A 115 12.15 4.14 -0.68
C TYR A 115 12.36 4.06 0.84
N GLY A 116 11.86 3.00 1.49
CA GLY A 116 11.99 2.80 2.92
C GLY A 116 13.43 2.64 3.38
N PHE A 117 14.20 1.75 2.75
CA PHE A 117 15.55 1.42 3.19
C PHE A 117 16.60 2.40 2.68
N VAL A 118 16.54 2.81 1.40
CA VAL A 118 17.57 3.66 0.78
C VAL A 118 17.29 5.14 1.02
N VAL A 119 16.09 5.61 0.70
CA VAL A 119 15.77 7.05 0.75
C VAL A 119 15.49 7.51 2.17
N ARG A 120 14.73 6.71 2.93
CA ARG A 120 14.30 7.05 4.30
C ARG A 120 15.23 6.50 5.37
N GLY A 121 16.17 5.63 5.02
CA GLY A 121 17.10 5.03 5.97
C GLY A 121 16.41 4.25 7.09
N LEU A 122 15.24 3.65 6.82
CA LEU A 122 14.55 2.82 7.80
C LEU A 122 15.32 1.52 8.03
N HIS A 123 15.18 0.95 9.22
CA HIS A 123 15.70 -0.36 9.58
C HIS A 123 14.70 -1.48 9.27
N ARG A 124 13.40 -1.20 9.32
CA ARG A 124 12.35 -2.21 9.23
C ARG A 124 11.09 -1.73 8.49
N LEU A 125 10.54 -2.58 7.65
CA LEU A 125 9.23 -2.40 7.01
C LEU A 125 8.27 -3.50 7.42
N GLN A 126 6.99 -3.14 7.50
CA GLN A 126 5.94 -4.03 7.99
C GLN A 126 4.73 -3.99 7.05
N ILE A 127 4.10 -5.15 6.86
CA ILE A 127 2.84 -5.30 6.13
C ILE A 127 1.89 -6.09 7.02
N GLU A 128 0.66 -5.62 7.13
CA GLU A 128 -0.45 -6.39 7.68
C GLU A 128 -1.47 -6.61 6.57
N THR A 129 -1.95 -7.85 6.42
CA THR A 129 -3.00 -8.17 5.44
C THR A 129 -3.85 -9.33 5.93
N LEU A 130 -5.09 -9.43 5.43
CA LEU A 130 -5.94 -10.59 5.65
C LEU A 130 -5.23 -11.90 5.24
N SER A 131 -5.47 -12.95 6.01
CA SER A 131 -4.88 -14.28 5.79
C SER A 131 -5.26 -14.92 4.45
N ASP A 132 -6.38 -14.53 3.85
CA ASP A 132 -6.83 -14.99 2.54
C ASP A 132 -6.36 -14.08 1.37
N ASN A 133 -5.63 -12.99 1.64
CA ASN A 133 -5.11 -12.10 0.62
C ASN A 133 -3.83 -12.65 -0.03
N VAL A 134 -3.99 -13.74 -0.80
CA VAL A 134 -2.89 -14.45 -1.47
C VAL A 134 -2.06 -13.52 -2.37
N ALA A 135 -2.69 -12.53 -3.01
CA ALA A 135 -2.00 -11.60 -3.90
C ALA A 135 -0.99 -10.70 -3.14
N MET A 136 -1.39 -10.17 -1.99
CA MET A 136 -0.52 -9.36 -1.15
C MET A 136 0.57 -10.20 -0.49
N LEU A 137 0.20 -11.37 0.06
CA LEU A 137 1.16 -12.31 0.67
C LEU A 137 2.27 -12.68 -0.32
N ARG A 138 1.91 -13.09 -1.55
CA ARG A 138 2.90 -13.40 -2.60
C ARG A 138 3.74 -12.19 -3.01
N SER A 139 3.15 -11.00 -3.07
CA SER A 139 3.88 -9.78 -3.43
C SER A 139 4.90 -9.40 -2.37
N ALA A 140 4.54 -9.55 -1.09
CA ALA A 140 5.45 -9.33 0.04
C ALA A 140 6.56 -10.39 0.08
N GLU A 141 6.21 -11.68 0.04
CA GLU A 141 7.18 -12.79 0.10
C GLU A 141 8.19 -12.75 -1.04
N ARG A 142 7.78 -12.35 -2.26
CA ARG A 142 8.69 -12.15 -3.39
C ARG A 142 9.71 -11.04 -3.18
N ASN A 143 9.38 -10.05 -2.35
CA ASN A 143 10.29 -8.96 -1.99
C ASN A 143 11.11 -9.28 -0.72
N GLY A 144 11.07 -10.52 -0.24
CA GLY A 144 11.85 -10.98 0.91
C GLY A 144 11.16 -10.83 2.26
N PHE A 145 9.91 -10.33 2.32
CA PHE A 145 9.19 -10.29 3.59
C PHE A 145 8.95 -11.71 4.12
N VAL A 146 9.10 -11.85 5.43
CA VAL A 146 8.80 -13.10 6.14
C VAL A 146 7.55 -12.94 6.97
N ARG A 147 6.79 -14.03 7.16
CA ARG A 147 5.64 -14.05 8.07
C ARG A 147 6.15 -14.15 9.50
N GLU A 148 5.73 -13.21 10.34
CA GLU A 148 6.18 -13.13 11.73
C GLU A 148 5.09 -13.52 12.73
N GLY A 149 3.82 -13.45 12.32
CA GLY A 149 2.72 -13.82 13.18
C GLY A 149 1.36 -13.78 12.50
N VAL A 150 0.36 -14.27 13.23
CA VAL A 150 -1.05 -14.21 12.84
C VAL A 150 -1.84 -13.64 14.01
N LEU A 151 -2.54 -12.53 13.76
CA LEU A 151 -3.50 -11.96 14.69
C LEU A 151 -4.86 -12.64 14.44
N ARG A 152 -5.25 -13.53 15.35
CA ARG A 152 -6.50 -14.29 15.22
C ARG A 152 -7.72 -13.37 15.39
N SER A 153 -8.67 -13.47 14.47
CA SER A 153 -9.93 -12.70 14.50
C SER A 153 -9.73 -11.19 14.69
N ALA A 154 -8.68 -10.62 14.08
CA ALA A 154 -8.30 -9.22 14.27
C ALA A 154 -9.06 -8.25 13.36
N THR A 155 -9.49 -8.70 12.18
CA THR A 155 -10.11 -7.82 11.18
C THR A 155 -11.58 -8.18 10.94
N TRP A 156 -12.47 -7.21 11.09
CA TRP A 156 -13.87 -7.37 10.74
C TRP A 156 -14.06 -7.21 9.23
N VAL A 157 -14.56 -8.26 8.57
CA VAL A 157 -14.82 -8.28 7.13
C VAL A 157 -16.23 -8.78 6.88
N MET A 158 -17.12 -7.89 6.44
CA MET A 158 -18.45 -8.23 5.90
C MET A 158 -19.22 -9.28 6.74
N GLY A 159 -19.34 -9.06 8.05
CA GLY A 159 -20.16 -9.92 8.92
C GLY A 159 -19.40 -11.01 9.69
N ARG A 160 -18.07 -11.12 9.51
CA ARG A 160 -17.24 -12.05 10.28
C ARG A 160 -15.87 -11.46 10.63
N PHE A 161 -15.28 -11.94 11.71
CA PHE A 161 -13.88 -11.69 11.98
C PHE A 161 -12.99 -12.63 11.18
N MET A 162 -11.89 -12.09 10.67
CA MET A 162 -10.87 -12.78 9.90
C MET A 162 -9.50 -12.56 10.53
N ASP A 163 -8.61 -13.52 10.30
CA ASP A 163 -7.23 -13.43 10.77
C ASP A 163 -6.42 -12.45 9.90
N SER A 164 -5.54 -11.69 10.53
CA SER A 164 -4.52 -10.87 9.86
C SER A 164 -3.16 -11.55 9.97
N VAL A 165 -2.38 -11.52 8.88
CA VAL A 165 -0.99 -11.97 8.85
C VAL A 165 -0.08 -10.75 8.95
N LEU A 166 0.89 -10.83 9.86
CA LEU A 166 1.95 -9.85 10.01
C LEU A 166 3.17 -10.32 9.23
N LEU A 167 3.68 -9.45 8.37
CA LEU A 167 4.92 -9.67 7.62
C LEU A 167 5.92 -8.56 7.90
N GLY A 168 7.18 -8.93 8.06
CA GLY A 168 8.29 -8.02 8.30
C GLY A 168 9.42 -8.22 7.31
N LEU A 169 10.15 -7.14 7.05
CA LEU A 169 11.40 -7.15 6.31
C LEU A 169 12.40 -6.21 6.98
N LEU A 170 13.57 -6.74 7.31
CA LEU A 170 14.69 -5.98 7.85
C LEU A 170 15.58 -5.47 6.71
N ALA A 171 16.21 -4.32 6.93
CA ALA A 171 17.10 -3.71 5.95
C ALA A 171 18.30 -4.61 5.58
N GLU A 172 18.78 -5.44 6.50
CA GLU A 172 19.89 -6.38 6.27
C GLU A 172 19.51 -7.60 5.43
N ASP A 173 18.24 -8.00 5.49
CA ASP A 173 17.69 -9.12 4.72
C ASP A 173 17.22 -8.70 3.32
N TRP A 174 17.00 -7.39 3.13
CA TRP A 174 16.54 -6.84 1.87
C TRP A 174 17.62 -6.93 0.80
N LYS A 175 17.30 -7.63 -0.28
CA LYS A 175 18.13 -7.73 -1.48
C LYS A 175 17.48 -6.88 -2.57
N PRO A 176 18.05 -5.73 -2.92
CA PRO A 176 17.54 -4.96 -4.05
C PRO A 176 17.64 -5.82 -5.31
N ASP A 177 16.57 -5.86 -6.11
CA ASP A 177 16.63 -6.46 -7.45
C ASP A 177 17.70 -5.71 -8.25
N THR A 178 18.79 -6.39 -8.60
CA THR A 178 19.97 -5.80 -9.26
C THR A 178 19.73 -5.51 -10.74
N THR A 179 18.51 -5.66 -11.25
CA THR A 179 18.16 -5.37 -12.64
C THR A 179 17.58 -3.96 -12.74
N ALA A 180 18.47 -2.99 -12.89
CA ALA A 180 18.17 -1.67 -13.43
C ALA A 180 18.56 -1.62 -14.92
#